data_AF-A0A821G9I0-F1
#
_entry.id   AF-A0A821G9I0-F1
#
_cell.length_a   1.000
_cell.length_b   1.000
_cell.length_c   1.000
_cell.angle_alpha   90.00
_cell.angle_beta   90.00
_cell.angle_gamma   90.00
#
_symmetry.space_group_name_H-M   'P 1'
#
loop_
_entity.id
_entity.type
_entity.pdbx_description
1 polymer ?
#
loop_
_entity_poly.entity_id
_entity_poly.type
_entity_poly.pdbx_seq_one_letter_code
_entity_poly.pdbx_strand_id
1 'polypeptide(L)'
;MKTKFLSDIKLKQENQVEKYRTYRIGELPDIQIRFSDIIISLQTLAQYDDHIARLLYSNLFTSILTSLEDKLSNDEYIELTETIQHRFNVMLSQSEIFYPSFIISLLDIILSKPKQIKISSQYISASVIASHLEPIGILILEYFIHLNQTNEQNKLLYELVKKKSKFDPSLNNQLYKDIDYWLELAKCYRSITNYDDVRGIFCQISSLKSLPLKAIEEESH
;
A
#
# COMPACT_ATOMS: atom_id res chain seq x y z
N MET A 1 51.50 8.44 13.87
CA MET A 1 51.11 9.87 13.82
C MET A 1 49.95 10.13 12.86
N LYS A 2 50.01 9.72 11.58
CA LYS A 2 48.89 9.87 10.62
C LYS A 2 47.56 9.23 11.06
N THR A 3 47.60 8.07 11.71
CA THR A 3 46.41 7.35 12.19
C THR A 3 45.66 8.08 13.31
N LYS A 4 46.41 8.72 14.22
CA LYS A 4 45.85 9.54 15.33
C LYS A 4 45.22 10.84 14.81
N PHE A 5 45.83 11.45 13.81
CA PHE A 5 45.29 12.65 13.16
C PHE A 5 43.99 12.37 12.39
N LEU A 6 43.91 11.22 11.70
CA LEU A 6 42.68 10.80 11.02
C LEU A 6 41.54 10.46 11.98
N SER A 7 41.85 9.84 13.14
CA SER A 7 40.84 9.60 14.18
C SER A 7 40.34 10.90 14.79
N ASP A 8 41.23 11.88 15.01
CA ASP A 8 40.85 13.18 15.58
C ASP A 8 40.01 14.03 14.61
N ILE A 9 40.22 13.89 13.28
CA ILE A 9 39.37 14.52 12.26
C ILE A 9 37.98 13.88 12.23
N LYS A 10 37.89 12.55 12.28
CA LYS A 10 36.60 11.85 12.35
C LYS A 10 35.83 12.23 13.61
N LEU A 11 36.48 12.25 14.77
CA LEU A 11 35.88 12.69 16.03
C LEU A 11 35.39 14.15 16.00
N LYS A 12 36.09 15.04 15.28
CA LYS A 12 35.63 16.42 15.07
C LYS A 12 34.45 16.51 14.12
N GLN A 13 34.39 15.68 13.09
CA GLN A 13 33.26 15.62 12.15
C GLN A 13 32.02 15.00 12.80
N GLU A 14 32.18 13.91 13.56
CA GLU A 14 31.10 13.24 14.30
C GLU A 14 30.49 14.12 15.39
N ASN A 15 31.28 15.04 15.99
CA ASN A 15 30.79 16.00 16.98
C ASN A 15 30.30 17.34 16.37
N GLN A 16 30.42 17.53 15.05
CA GLN A 16 29.93 18.74 14.38
C GLN A 16 28.52 18.51 13.85
N VAL A 17 27.53 19.03 14.59
CA VAL A 17 26.14 19.09 14.12
C VAL A 17 26.03 20.22 13.10
N GLU A 18 25.71 19.87 11.85
CA GLU A 18 25.43 20.84 10.80
C GLU A 18 24.06 21.50 11.05
N LYS A 19 24.02 22.84 10.94
CA LYS A 19 22.77 23.60 11.04
C LYS A 19 22.33 24.00 9.64
N TYR A 20 21.14 23.55 9.23
CA TYR A 20 20.55 23.89 7.93
C TYR A 20 19.78 25.21 7.92
N ARG A 21 19.62 25.85 9.09
CA ARG A 21 18.95 27.14 9.26
C ARG A 21 19.82 28.13 10.02
N THR A 22 19.78 29.38 9.57
CA THR A 22 20.25 30.55 10.33
C THR A 22 19.16 31.05 11.25
N TYR A 23 19.44 31.12 12.55
CA TYR A 23 18.51 31.65 13.55
C TYR A 23 18.82 33.11 13.83
N ARG A 24 17.78 33.96 13.83
CA ARG A 24 17.94 35.35 14.24
C ARG A 24 18.27 35.42 15.74
N ILE A 25 19.22 36.28 16.08
CA ILE A 25 19.57 36.62 17.47
C ILE A 25 19.02 38.02 17.75
N GLY A 26 18.14 38.16 18.75
CA GLY A 26 17.52 39.42 19.13
C GLY A 26 16.48 39.21 20.25
N GLU A 27 15.91 40.30 20.78
CA GLU A 27 14.94 40.20 21.89
C GLU A 27 13.56 39.65 21.47
N LEU A 28 13.18 39.84 20.20
CA LEU A 28 11.91 39.36 19.67
C LEU A 28 12.06 37.97 19.03
N PRO A 29 11.02 37.12 19.10
CA PRO A 29 11.07 35.77 18.54
C PRO A 29 11.21 35.77 17.01
N ASP A 30 11.95 34.79 16.51
CA ASP A 30 12.22 34.62 15.07
C ASP A 30 11.03 33.97 14.35
N ILE A 31 10.01 34.79 14.06
CA ILE A 31 8.72 34.36 13.49
C ILE A 31 8.72 34.26 11.96
N GLN A 32 9.64 34.93 11.26
CA GLN A 32 9.67 34.97 9.79
C GLN A 32 10.65 33.93 9.24
N ILE A 33 10.20 32.68 9.23
CA ILE A 33 10.98 31.55 8.71
C ILE A 33 10.88 31.52 7.19
N ARG A 34 12.02 31.46 6.49
CA ARG A 34 12.03 31.33 5.03
C ARG A 34 11.58 29.92 4.64
N PHE A 35 10.81 29.82 3.55
CA PHE A 35 10.37 28.51 3.04
C PHE A 35 11.54 27.58 2.70
N SER A 36 12.64 28.12 2.16
CA SER A 36 13.85 27.34 1.86
C SER A 36 14.40 26.62 3.08
N ASP A 37 14.39 27.29 4.24
CA ASP A 37 14.96 26.73 5.47
C ASP A 37 14.11 25.57 5.99
N ILE A 38 12.80 25.62 5.77
CA ILE A 38 11.86 24.54 6.12
C ILE A 38 12.05 23.36 5.18
N ILE A 39 12.08 23.61 3.86
CA ILE A 39 12.19 22.55 2.84
C ILE A 39 13.50 21.78 3.01
N ILE A 40 14.63 22.47 3.14
CA ILE A 40 15.94 21.82 3.30
C ILE A 40 15.96 20.98 4.58
N SER A 41 15.49 21.54 5.69
CA SER A 41 15.46 20.81 6.97
C SER A 41 14.60 19.55 6.89
N LEU A 42 13.43 19.61 6.24
CA LEU A 42 12.57 18.43 6.04
C LEU A 42 13.21 17.39 5.11
N GLN A 43 13.88 17.82 4.04
CA GLN A 43 14.58 16.92 3.13
C GLN A 43 15.75 16.22 3.82
N THR A 44 16.56 16.96 4.56
CA THR A 44 17.64 16.39 5.37
C THR A 44 17.08 15.38 6.35
N LEU A 45 16.01 15.72 7.07
CA LEU A 45 15.41 14.82 8.05
C LEU A 45 14.90 13.52 7.41
N ALA A 46 14.27 13.62 6.23
CA ALA A 46 13.85 12.45 5.46
C ALA A 46 15.02 11.56 5.01
N GLN A 47 16.22 12.12 4.76
CA GLN A 47 17.39 11.31 4.39
C GLN A 47 17.94 10.46 5.55
N TYR A 48 17.66 10.84 6.80
CA TYR A 48 18.16 10.15 7.99
C TYR A 48 17.10 9.31 8.71
N ASP A 49 15.81 9.60 8.50
CA ASP A 49 14.69 8.90 9.12
C ASP A 49 13.70 8.41 8.07
N ASP A 50 13.67 7.09 7.88
CA ASP A 50 12.80 6.42 6.90
C ASP A 50 11.32 6.61 7.18
N HIS A 51 10.93 6.74 8.46
CA HIS A 51 9.55 7.02 8.81
C HIS A 51 9.12 8.39 8.30
N ILE A 52 10.01 9.39 8.43
CA ILE A 52 9.76 10.75 7.95
C ILE A 52 9.82 10.81 6.43
N ALA A 53 10.77 10.12 5.79
CA ALA A 53 10.81 9.99 4.34
C ALA A 53 9.51 9.41 3.79
N ARG A 54 9.02 8.32 4.39
CA ARG A 54 7.74 7.72 4.03
C ARG A 54 6.61 8.72 4.11
N LEU A 55 6.44 9.37 5.26
CA LEU A 55 5.33 10.31 5.48
C LEU A 55 5.41 11.49 4.52
N LEU A 56 6.61 12.01 4.26
CA LEU A 56 6.81 13.10 3.31
C LEU A 56 6.44 12.65 1.91
N TYR A 57 6.93 11.49 1.47
CA TYR A 57 6.68 10.95 0.14
C TYR A 57 5.20 10.68 -0.10
N SER A 58 4.54 9.95 0.80
CA SER A 58 3.13 9.57 0.64
C SER A 58 2.22 10.80 0.64
N ASN A 59 2.43 11.76 1.54
CA ASN A 59 1.61 12.98 1.58
C ASN A 59 1.83 13.87 0.36
N LEU A 60 3.08 14.04 -0.08
CA LEU A 60 3.39 14.88 -1.24
C LEU A 60 2.82 14.25 -2.52
N PHE A 61 3.01 12.94 -2.70
CA PHE A 61 2.47 12.20 -3.85
C PHE A 61 0.94 12.29 -3.93
N THR A 62 0.24 12.01 -2.83
CA THR A 62 -1.23 12.04 -2.78
C THR A 62 -1.79 13.45 -2.94
N SER A 63 -1.10 14.46 -2.40
CA SER A 63 -1.47 15.87 -2.58
C SER A 63 -1.30 16.33 -4.02
N ILE A 64 -0.20 15.95 -4.68
CA ILE A 64 0.00 16.22 -6.11
C ILE A 64 -1.08 15.53 -6.94
N LEU A 65 -1.31 14.24 -6.70
CA LEU A 65 -2.30 13.48 -7.44
C LEU A 65 -3.70 14.09 -7.31
N THR A 66 -4.08 14.51 -6.10
CA THR A 66 -5.35 15.21 -5.86
C THR A 66 -5.39 16.56 -6.55
N SER A 67 -4.30 17.33 -6.56
CA SER A 67 -4.25 18.60 -7.31
C SER A 67 -4.33 18.41 -8.82
N LEU A 68 -3.90 17.27 -9.35
CA LEU A 68 -3.95 16.96 -10.79
C LEU A 68 -5.33 16.49 -11.22
N GLU A 69 -6.10 15.86 -10.33
CA GLU A 69 -7.49 15.45 -10.56
C GLU A 69 -8.37 16.64 -11.01
N ASP A 70 -8.14 17.83 -10.44
CA ASP A 70 -8.88 19.05 -10.80
C ASP A 70 -8.34 19.77 -12.05
N LYS A 71 -7.11 19.46 -12.48
CA LYS A 71 -6.40 20.21 -13.54
C LYS A 71 -6.37 19.49 -14.88
N LEU A 72 -6.37 18.16 -14.87
CA LEU A 72 -6.28 17.34 -16.05
C LEU A 72 -7.68 17.02 -16.60
N SER A 73 -7.76 16.71 -17.89
CA SER A 73 -8.96 16.08 -18.44
C SER A 73 -9.17 14.70 -17.82
N ASN A 74 -10.42 14.22 -17.79
CA ASN A 74 -10.73 12.88 -17.30
C ASN A 74 -9.90 11.79 -17.99
N ASP A 75 -9.73 11.87 -19.30
CA ASP A 75 -8.97 10.88 -20.08
C ASP A 75 -7.48 10.89 -19.71
N GLU A 76 -6.88 12.09 -19.59
CA GLU A 76 -5.47 12.25 -19.17
C GLU A 76 -5.23 11.76 -17.75
N TYR A 77 -6.18 12.01 -16.85
CA TYR A 77 -6.09 11.55 -15.46
C TYR A 77 -6.23 10.03 -15.35
N ILE A 78 -7.08 9.41 -16.17
CA ILE A 78 -7.18 7.95 -16.27
C ILE A 78 -5.87 7.36 -16.77
N GLU A 79 -5.29 7.89 -17.86
CA GLU A 79 -4.00 7.41 -18.40
C GLU A 79 -2.86 7.55 -17.38
N LEU A 80 -2.81 8.67 -16.65
CA LEU A 80 -1.86 8.88 -15.57
C LEU A 80 -2.05 7.82 -14.47
N THR A 81 -3.29 7.57 -14.07
CA THR A 81 -3.61 6.60 -13.01
C THR A 81 -3.24 5.18 -13.43
N GLU A 82 -3.53 4.78 -14.66
CA GLU A 82 -3.14 3.48 -15.22
C GLU A 82 -1.62 3.33 -15.27
N THR A 83 -0.91 4.40 -15.65
CA THR A 83 0.56 4.42 -15.62
C THR A 83 1.10 4.22 -14.19
N ILE A 84 0.52 4.92 -13.20
CA ILE A 84 0.91 4.76 -11.79
C ILE A 84 0.65 3.32 -11.32
N GLN A 85 -0.54 2.78 -11.61
CA GLN A 85 -0.88 1.39 -11.28
C GLN A 85 0.12 0.40 -11.89
N HIS A 86 0.45 0.55 -13.18
CA HIS A 86 1.43 -0.30 -13.85
C HIS A 86 2.80 -0.21 -13.15
N ARG A 87 3.29 1.01 -12.87
CA ARG A 87 4.58 1.21 -12.21
C ARG A 87 4.61 0.61 -10.80
N PHE A 88 3.55 0.74 -10.02
CA PHE A 88 3.50 0.14 -8.69
C PHE A 88 3.49 -1.39 -8.76
N ASN A 89 2.74 -2.00 -9.69
CA ASN A 89 2.79 -3.44 -9.91
C ASN A 89 4.21 -3.92 -10.29
N VAL A 90 4.94 -3.16 -11.11
CA VAL A 90 6.33 -3.45 -11.47
C VAL A 90 7.24 -3.34 -10.24
N MET A 91 7.11 -2.27 -9.46
CA MET A 91 7.91 -2.08 -8.23
C MET A 91 7.69 -3.21 -7.23
N LEU A 92 6.44 -3.63 -7.00
CA LEU A 92 6.12 -4.72 -6.07
C LEU A 92 6.58 -6.08 -6.60
N SER A 93 6.47 -6.34 -7.91
CA SER A 93 6.87 -7.63 -8.49
C SER A 93 8.38 -7.82 -8.64
N GLN A 94 9.13 -6.72 -8.82
CA GLN A 94 10.59 -6.75 -8.99
C GLN A 94 11.36 -6.47 -7.69
N SER A 95 10.68 -6.14 -6.59
CA SER A 95 11.33 -5.94 -5.30
C SER A 95 11.87 -7.28 -4.78
N GLU A 96 13.17 -7.35 -4.48
CA GLU A 96 13.79 -8.55 -3.89
C GLU A 96 13.92 -8.43 -2.36
N ILE A 97 14.22 -7.23 -1.87
CA ILE A 97 14.50 -6.97 -0.45
C ILE A 97 13.20 -6.72 0.35
N PHE A 98 12.12 -6.33 -0.33
CA PHE A 98 10.82 -5.99 0.28
C PHE A 98 10.96 -5.04 1.48
N TYR A 99 11.73 -3.96 1.31
CA TYR A 99 12.03 -3.03 2.40
C TYR A 99 10.73 -2.44 3.00
N PRO A 100 10.41 -2.65 4.29
CA PRO A 100 9.09 -2.33 4.84
C PRO A 100 8.68 -0.88 4.63
N SER A 101 9.55 0.09 4.93
CA SER A 101 9.25 1.53 4.77
C SER A 101 8.93 1.93 3.33
N PHE A 102 9.53 1.27 2.35
CA PHE A 102 9.23 1.48 0.93
C PHE A 102 7.88 0.86 0.56
N ILE A 103 7.66 -0.42 0.89
CA ILE A 103 6.41 -1.10 0.57
C ILE A 103 5.22 -0.37 1.19
N ILE A 104 5.29 -0.05 2.48
CA ILE A 104 4.18 0.65 3.16
C ILE A 104 3.92 2.03 2.54
N SER A 105 4.94 2.74 2.04
CA SER A 105 4.75 4.06 1.41
C SER A 105 3.92 3.98 0.13
N LEU A 106 4.09 2.91 -0.66
CA LEU A 106 3.27 2.63 -1.83
C LEU A 106 1.85 2.26 -1.41
N LEU A 107 1.71 1.43 -0.39
CA LEU A 107 0.42 0.98 0.13
C LEU A 107 -0.39 2.14 0.74
N ASP A 108 0.26 3.08 1.44
CA ASP A 108 -0.37 4.29 1.98
C ASP A 108 -0.96 5.14 0.85
N ILE A 109 -0.25 5.27 -0.29
CA ILE A 109 -0.75 5.99 -1.47
C ILE A 109 -1.98 5.29 -2.06
N ILE A 110 -1.95 3.96 -2.19
CA ILE A 110 -3.09 3.18 -2.68
C ILE A 110 -4.31 3.36 -1.78
N LEU A 111 -4.11 3.28 -0.46
CA LEU A 111 -5.17 3.42 0.53
C LEU A 111 -5.78 4.83 0.55
N SER A 112 -5.04 5.86 0.13
CA SER A 112 -5.57 7.23 0.01
C SER A 112 -6.57 7.41 -1.15
N LYS A 113 -6.40 6.65 -2.24
CA LYS A 113 -7.20 6.75 -3.48
C LYS A 113 -7.60 5.35 -4.00
N PRO A 114 -8.27 4.52 -3.18
CA PRO A 114 -8.51 3.10 -3.47
C PRO A 114 -9.54 2.86 -4.58
N LYS A 115 -10.35 3.88 -4.92
CA LYS A 115 -11.29 3.81 -6.05
C LYS A 115 -10.57 4.01 -7.38
N GLN A 116 -9.53 4.85 -7.41
CA GLN A 116 -8.77 5.17 -8.62
C GLN A 116 -7.60 4.20 -8.82
N ILE A 117 -6.86 3.85 -7.77
CA ILE A 117 -5.65 3.02 -7.87
C ILE A 117 -5.96 1.58 -7.45
N LYS A 118 -6.05 0.68 -8.44
CA LYS A 118 -6.19 -0.77 -8.21
C LYS A 118 -4.91 -1.49 -8.61
N ILE A 119 -4.42 -2.34 -7.72
CA ILE A 119 -3.20 -3.15 -7.90
C ILE A 119 -3.57 -4.63 -7.88
N SER A 120 -2.72 -5.46 -8.49
CA SER A 120 -2.87 -6.92 -8.45
C SER A 120 -2.85 -7.43 -7.00
N SER A 121 -3.86 -8.21 -6.62
CA SER A 121 -3.97 -8.82 -5.29
C SER A 121 -2.75 -9.67 -4.93
N GLN A 122 -2.22 -10.40 -5.92
CA GLN A 122 -1.06 -11.29 -5.75
C GLN A 122 0.20 -10.52 -5.37
N TYR A 123 0.43 -9.35 -5.96
CA TYR A 123 1.61 -8.55 -5.63
C TYR A 123 1.46 -7.86 -4.28
N ILE A 124 0.24 -7.49 -3.89
CA ILE A 124 -0.04 -6.97 -2.55
C ILE A 124 0.28 -8.04 -1.52
N SER A 125 -0.35 -9.22 -1.60
CA SER A 125 -0.18 -10.30 -0.62
C SER A 125 1.27 -10.78 -0.53
N ALA A 126 1.93 -11.01 -1.65
CA ALA A 126 3.32 -11.43 -1.66
C ALA A 126 4.23 -10.39 -0.99
N SER A 127 4.05 -9.10 -1.30
CA SER A 127 4.89 -8.03 -0.76
C SER A 127 4.65 -7.82 0.73
N VAL A 128 3.40 -7.83 1.19
CA VAL A 128 3.09 -7.60 2.61
C VAL A 128 3.50 -8.77 3.49
N ILE A 129 3.37 -10.01 3.01
CA ILE A 129 3.86 -11.19 3.75
C ILE A 129 5.39 -11.17 3.82
N ALA A 130 6.07 -10.83 2.71
CA ALA A 130 7.53 -10.75 2.68
C ALA A 130 8.10 -9.62 3.56
N SER A 131 7.35 -8.53 3.73
CA SER A 131 7.77 -7.35 4.52
C SER A 131 7.22 -7.33 5.94
N HIS A 132 6.43 -8.32 6.37
CA HIS A 132 5.73 -8.37 7.65
C HIS A 132 4.79 -7.17 7.89
N LEU A 133 4.05 -6.82 6.83
CA LEU A 133 3.09 -5.71 6.77
C LEU A 133 1.67 -6.22 6.47
N GLU A 134 1.33 -7.41 6.94
CA GLU A 134 0.06 -8.07 6.65
C GLU A 134 -1.17 -7.23 7.03
N PRO A 135 -1.22 -6.50 8.17
CA PRO A 135 -2.41 -5.72 8.54
C PRO A 135 -2.80 -4.67 7.49
N ILE A 136 -1.83 -3.99 6.88
CA ILE A 136 -2.11 -2.98 5.84
C ILE A 136 -2.54 -3.65 4.53
N GLY A 137 -1.97 -4.80 4.19
CA GLY A 137 -2.36 -5.59 3.03
C GLY A 137 -3.78 -6.14 3.14
N ILE A 138 -4.13 -6.67 4.31
CA ILE A 138 -5.49 -7.14 4.65
C ILE A 138 -6.48 -6.00 4.44
N LEU A 139 -6.23 -4.83 5.05
CA LEU A 139 -7.10 -3.67 4.94
C LEU A 139 -7.34 -3.26 3.47
N ILE A 140 -6.29 -3.22 2.66
CA ILE A 140 -6.40 -2.84 1.24
C ILE A 140 -7.23 -3.87 0.46
N LEU A 141 -6.96 -5.16 0.67
CA LEU A 141 -7.67 -6.24 -0.01
C LEU A 141 -9.16 -6.26 0.36
N GLU A 142 -9.49 -6.09 1.65
CA GLU A 142 -10.87 -5.98 2.12
C GLU A 142 -11.58 -4.77 1.49
N TYR A 143 -10.89 -3.63 1.43
CA TYR A 143 -11.45 -2.44 0.81
C TYR A 143 -11.71 -2.64 -0.69
N PHE A 144 -10.80 -3.31 -1.40
CA PHE A 144 -11.00 -3.66 -2.82
C PHE A 144 -12.17 -4.62 -3.03
N ILE A 145 -12.31 -5.65 -2.19
CA ILE A 145 -13.46 -6.57 -2.22
C ILE A 145 -14.76 -5.79 -1.98
N HIS A 146 -14.78 -4.92 -0.97
CA HIS A 146 -15.95 -4.11 -0.65
C HIS A 146 -16.35 -3.16 -1.80
N LEU A 147 -15.37 -2.51 -2.44
CA LEU A 147 -15.61 -1.68 -3.62
C LEU A 147 -16.16 -2.51 -4.79
N ASN A 148 -15.61 -3.69 -5.04
CA ASN A 148 -16.09 -4.55 -6.11
C ASN A 148 -17.52 -5.03 -5.86
N GLN A 149 -17.91 -5.32 -4.61
CA GLN A 149 -19.29 -5.72 -4.26
C GLN A 149 -20.30 -4.57 -4.37
N THR A 150 -19.87 -3.33 -4.12
CA THR A 150 -20.76 -2.16 -4.11
C THR A 150 -21.13 -1.70 -5.53
N ASN A 151 -20.30 -2.00 -6.53
CA ASN A 151 -20.62 -1.73 -7.93
C ASN A 151 -21.85 -2.56 -8.36
N GLU A 152 -22.95 -1.89 -8.72
CA GLU A 152 -24.26 -2.51 -8.98
C GLU A 152 -24.25 -3.65 -10.03
N GLN A 153 -23.32 -3.60 -10.98
CA GLN A 153 -23.10 -4.68 -11.97
C GLN A 153 -22.64 -6.00 -11.32
N ASN A 154 -21.85 -5.92 -10.24
CA ASN A 154 -21.36 -7.09 -9.52
C ASN A 154 -22.41 -7.65 -8.54
N LYS A 155 -23.30 -6.81 -7.98
CA LYS A 155 -24.45 -7.29 -7.20
C LYS A 155 -25.34 -8.23 -8.01
N LEU A 156 -25.63 -7.89 -9.26
CA LEU A 156 -26.37 -8.75 -10.18
C LEU A 156 -25.64 -10.07 -10.45
N LEU A 157 -24.30 -10.06 -10.53
CA LEU A 157 -23.46 -11.25 -10.67
C LEU A 157 -23.56 -12.19 -9.45
N TYR A 158 -23.45 -11.68 -8.23
CA TYR A 158 -23.62 -12.48 -7.01
C TYR A 158 -25.06 -13.03 -6.88
N GLU A 159 -26.07 -12.28 -7.31
CA GLU A 159 -27.47 -12.74 -7.39
C GLU A 159 -27.70 -13.77 -8.51
N LEU A 160 -26.98 -13.68 -9.64
CA LEU A 160 -27.01 -14.64 -10.74
C LEU A 160 -26.26 -15.95 -10.41
N VAL A 161 -25.21 -15.90 -9.57
CA VAL A 161 -24.57 -17.12 -9.03
C VAL A 161 -25.56 -17.91 -8.16
N LYS A 162 -26.50 -17.24 -7.47
CA LYS A 162 -27.62 -17.90 -6.77
C LYS A 162 -28.70 -18.45 -7.72
N LYS A 163 -28.78 -17.95 -8.96
CA LYS A 163 -29.73 -18.39 -10.00
C LYS A 163 -28.98 -18.82 -11.27
N LYS A 164 -28.50 -20.07 -11.28
CA LYS A 164 -27.98 -20.80 -12.46
C LYS A 164 -28.52 -20.26 -13.79
N SER A 165 -27.75 -19.45 -14.53
CA SER A 165 -28.02 -19.24 -15.95
C SER A 165 -26.88 -18.53 -16.69
N LYS A 166 -26.43 -19.23 -17.75
CA LYS A 166 -25.72 -18.75 -18.96
C LYS A 166 -24.24 -18.37 -18.82
N PHE A 167 -23.44 -19.23 -19.45
CA PHE A 167 -22.02 -19.08 -19.78
C PHE A 167 -21.79 -17.84 -20.64
N ASP A 168 -21.30 -16.76 -20.04
CA ASP A 168 -20.68 -15.65 -20.75
C ASP A 168 -19.19 -15.61 -20.35
N PRO A 169 -18.24 -15.74 -21.31
CA PRO A 169 -16.80 -15.78 -21.02
C PRO A 169 -16.29 -14.53 -20.31
N SER A 170 -16.93 -13.38 -20.53
CA SER A 170 -16.56 -12.10 -19.92
C SER A 170 -16.89 -12.05 -18.42
N LEU A 171 -18.07 -12.57 -18.04
CA LEU A 171 -18.55 -12.67 -16.67
C LEU A 171 -17.73 -13.67 -15.84
N ASN A 172 -17.27 -14.76 -16.46
CA ASN A 172 -16.36 -15.71 -15.81
C ASN A 172 -15.04 -15.03 -15.40
N ASN A 173 -14.43 -14.23 -16.28
CA ASN A 173 -13.15 -13.56 -15.99
C ASN A 173 -13.24 -12.57 -14.82
N GLN A 174 -14.37 -11.88 -14.63
CA GLN A 174 -14.59 -11.02 -13.46
C GLN A 174 -14.80 -11.84 -12.18
N LEU A 175 -15.55 -12.94 -12.25
CA LEU A 175 -15.75 -13.84 -11.11
C LEU A 175 -14.41 -14.46 -10.64
N TYR A 176 -13.54 -14.87 -11.57
CA TYR A 176 -12.20 -15.38 -11.23
C TYR A 176 -11.34 -14.30 -10.56
N LYS A 177 -11.36 -13.06 -11.05
CA LYS A 177 -10.63 -11.94 -10.41
C LYS A 177 -11.12 -11.65 -9.00
N ASP A 178 -12.42 -11.69 -8.76
CA ASP A 178 -12.98 -11.50 -7.42
C ASP A 178 -12.56 -12.65 -6.48
N ILE A 179 -12.53 -13.90 -6.97
CA ILE A 179 -12.00 -15.05 -6.22
C ILE A 179 -10.51 -14.85 -5.90
N ASP A 180 -9.71 -14.29 -6.82
CA ASP A 180 -8.29 -14.03 -6.58
C ASP A 180 -8.08 -13.07 -5.40
N TYR A 181 -8.89 -12.01 -5.26
CA TYR A 181 -8.80 -11.12 -4.10
C TYR A 181 -9.07 -11.86 -2.78
N TRP A 182 -10.10 -12.71 -2.74
CA TRP A 182 -10.43 -13.50 -1.56
C TRP A 182 -9.36 -14.55 -1.22
N LEU A 183 -8.78 -15.20 -2.23
CA LEU A 183 -7.71 -16.17 -2.03
C LEU A 183 -6.44 -15.51 -1.48
N GLU A 184 -6.06 -14.36 -2.02
CA GLU A 184 -4.91 -13.61 -1.52
C GLU A 184 -5.16 -13.04 -0.12
N LEU A 185 -6.39 -12.61 0.18
CA LEU A 185 -6.79 -12.20 1.53
C LEU A 185 -6.66 -13.36 2.53
N ALA A 186 -7.12 -14.56 2.16
CA ALA A 186 -6.96 -15.75 2.99
C ALA A 186 -5.48 -16.10 3.24
N LYS A 187 -4.58 -15.87 2.27
CA LYS A 187 -3.13 -16.05 2.50
C LYS A 187 -2.59 -15.08 3.55
N CYS A 188 -3.00 -13.81 3.51
CA CYS A 188 -2.59 -12.82 4.50
C CYS A 188 -3.16 -13.13 5.90
N TYR A 189 -4.41 -13.57 6.01
CA TYR A 189 -4.97 -13.99 7.30
C TYR A 189 -4.27 -15.24 7.86
N ARG A 190 -3.90 -16.17 6.99
CA ARG A 190 -3.14 -17.36 7.38
C ARG A 190 -1.74 -17.01 7.92
N SER A 191 -1.04 -16.03 7.33
CA SER A 191 0.30 -15.66 7.80
C SER A 191 0.30 -15.01 9.18
N ILE A 192 -0.77 -14.31 9.56
CA ILE A 192 -0.99 -13.81 10.94
C ILE A 192 -1.65 -14.85 11.86
N THR A 193 -1.74 -16.12 11.43
CA THR A 193 -2.34 -17.24 12.18
C THR A 193 -3.82 -17.08 12.56
N ASN A 194 -4.55 -16.21 11.85
CA ASN A 194 -5.97 -16.01 12.07
C ASN A 194 -6.79 -16.99 11.22
N TYR A 195 -6.89 -18.23 11.71
CA TYR A 195 -7.52 -19.32 10.98
C TYR A 195 -9.05 -19.22 10.92
N ASP A 196 -9.68 -18.53 11.87
CA ASP A 196 -11.14 -18.35 11.89
C ASP A 196 -11.59 -17.53 10.68
N ASP A 197 -10.91 -16.43 10.38
CA ASP A 197 -11.20 -15.59 9.22
C ASP A 197 -10.89 -16.33 7.90
N VAL A 198 -9.81 -17.12 7.86
CA VAL A 198 -9.50 -17.98 6.69
C VAL A 198 -10.65 -18.96 6.42
N ARG A 199 -11.17 -19.61 7.46
CA ARG A 199 -12.31 -20.53 7.34
C ARG A 199 -13.56 -19.78 6.91
N GLY A 200 -13.83 -18.61 7.50
CA GLY A 200 -14.93 -17.74 7.10
C GLY A 200 -14.90 -17.41 5.61
N ILE A 201 -13.73 -17.03 5.09
CA ILE A 201 -13.52 -16.76 3.66
C ILE A 201 -13.79 -18.01 2.83
N PHE A 202 -13.20 -19.16 3.17
CA PHE A 202 -13.43 -20.38 2.40
C PHE A 202 -14.88 -20.85 2.46
N CYS A 203 -15.60 -20.71 3.57
CA CYS A 203 -17.04 -20.99 3.66
C CYS A 203 -17.86 -20.09 2.72
N GLN A 204 -17.47 -18.82 2.55
CA GLN A 204 -18.13 -17.89 1.64
C GLN A 204 -17.81 -18.16 0.16
N ILE A 205 -16.56 -18.52 -0.17
CA ILE A 205 -16.15 -18.88 -1.54
C ILE A 205 -16.75 -20.25 -1.94
N SER A 206 -16.77 -21.23 -1.04
CA SER A 206 -17.01 -22.66 -1.31
C SER A 206 -18.48 -23.07 -1.45
N SER A 207 -19.32 -22.20 -1.98
CA SER A 207 -20.74 -22.45 -2.29
C SER A 207 -21.06 -23.66 -3.20
N LEU A 208 -20.12 -24.59 -3.47
CA LEU A 208 -20.26 -25.65 -4.47
C LEU A 208 -19.86 -27.10 -4.10
N LYS A 209 -19.21 -27.47 -2.98
CA LYS A 209 -18.92 -28.90 -2.70
C LYS A 209 -19.00 -29.29 -1.22
N SER A 210 -19.68 -30.38 -0.91
CA SER A 210 -19.92 -30.90 0.46
C SER A 210 -18.68 -31.44 1.16
N LEU A 211 -17.66 -31.88 0.41
CA LEU A 211 -16.42 -32.45 0.95
C LEU A 211 -15.52 -31.41 1.65
N PRO A 212 -15.16 -30.26 1.03
CA PRO A 212 -14.34 -29.26 1.70
C PRO A 212 -15.03 -28.61 2.91
N LEU A 213 -16.36 -28.44 2.87
CA LEU A 213 -17.11 -27.95 4.04
C LEU A 213 -17.00 -28.91 5.23
N LYS A 214 -17.21 -30.21 5.00
CA LYS A 214 -17.00 -31.24 6.04
C LYS A 214 -15.57 -31.25 6.55
N ALA A 215 -14.57 -31.09 5.69
CA ALA A 215 -13.18 -31.03 6.12
C ALA A 215 -12.91 -29.82 7.05
N ILE A 216 -13.47 -28.65 6.74
CA ILE A 216 -13.35 -27.44 7.56
C ILE A 216 -14.06 -27.61 8.91
N GLU A 217 -15.24 -28.26 8.93
CA GLU A 217 -15.99 -28.57 10.15
C GLU A 217 -15.22 -29.55 11.05
N GLU A 218 -14.67 -30.63 10.50
CA GLU A 218 -13.88 -31.61 11.26
C GLU A 218 -12.57 -31.01 11.81
N GLU A 219 -11.93 -30.08 11.11
CA GLU A 219 -10.73 -29.38 11.60
C GLU A 219 -11.05 -28.35 12.70
N SER A 220 -12.33 -28.02 12.94
CA SER A 220 -12.75 -27.07 14.00
C SER A 220 -12.99 -27.72 15.35
N HIS A 221 -13.02 -29.06 15.38
CA HIS A 221 -13.14 -29.89 16.57
C HIS A 221 -11.77 -30.28 17.14
#